data_AF-A0A1Q8AHE4-F1
#
_entry.id   AF-A0A1Q8AHE4-F1
#
_cell.length_a   1.000
_cell.length_b   1.000
_cell.length_c   1.000
_cell.angle_alpha   90.00
_cell.angle_beta   90.00
_cell.angle_gamma   90.00
#
_symmetry.space_group_name_H-M   'P 1'
#
loop_
_entity.id
_entity.type
_entity.pdbx_description
1 polymer ?
#
loop_
_entity_poly.entity_id
_entity_poly.type
_entity_poly.pdbx_seq_one_letter_code
_entity_poly.pdbx_strand_id
1 'polypeptide(L)'
;MVDPDKYRSAEDKEKFRKADPIVFFEHELEKSGLADEEHFKNVRQEVEAQVQEIIKFADEGPDPKVEDLYKYVYAGEWEERPELKGDPL
;
A
#
# COMPACT_ATOMS: atom_id res chain seq x y z
N MET A 1 -11.43 -11.63 -1.89
CA MET A 1 -10.20 -11.96 -1.15
C MET A 1 -10.46 -13.25 -0.39
N VAL A 2 -9.63 -14.28 -0.57
CA VAL A 2 -9.74 -15.52 0.22
C VAL A 2 -8.89 -15.34 1.45
N ASP A 3 -9.49 -15.60 2.61
CA ASP A 3 -8.80 -15.53 3.89
C ASP A 3 -7.64 -16.54 3.92
N PRO A 4 -6.37 -16.08 3.98
CA PRO A 4 -5.20 -16.96 4.00
C PRO A 4 -5.16 -17.86 5.23
N ASP A 5 -5.94 -17.54 6.26
CA ASP A 5 -6.01 -18.28 7.51
C ASP A 5 -6.74 -19.62 7.36
N LYS A 6 -7.45 -19.82 6.24
CA LYS A 6 -8.14 -21.09 5.93
C LYS A 6 -7.19 -22.22 5.51
N TYR A 7 -5.98 -21.90 5.09
CA TYR A 7 -5.03 -22.88 4.52
C TYR A 7 -3.66 -22.89 5.21
N ARG A 8 -3.42 -21.97 6.15
CA ARG A 8 -2.15 -21.85 6.87
C ARG A 8 -2.37 -22.11 8.36
N SER A 9 -1.55 -22.97 8.94
CA SER A 9 -1.56 -23.22 10.38
C SER A 9 -1.15 -21.96 11.17
N ALA A 10 -1.63 -21.82 12.40
CA ALA A 10 -1.17 -20.76 13.29
C ALA A 10 0.34 -20.90 13.61
N GLU A 11 0.84 -22.13 13.70
CA GLU A 11 2.25 -22.44 13.95
C GLU A 11 3.17 -21.93 12.84
N ASP A 12 2.78 -22.11 11.57
CA ASP A 12 3.55 -21.60 10.45
C ASP A 12 3.61 -20.07 10.46
N LYS A 13 2.49 -19.40 10.77
CA LYS A 13 2.47 -17.93 10.88
C LYS A 13 3.42 -17.42 11.96
N GLU A 14 3.41 -18.05 13.14
CA GLU A 14 4.33 -17.68 14.22
C GLU A 14 5.79 -17.94 13.83
N LYS A 15 6.08 -19.05 13.15
CA LYS A 15 7.42 -19.36 12.65
C LYS A 15 7.92 -18.27 11.69
N PHE A 16 7.09 -17.84 10.74
CA PHE A 16 7.47 -16.79 9.79
C PHE A 16 7.50 -15.40 10.42
N ARG A 17 6.62 -15.10 11.39
CA ARG A 17 6.67 -13.85 12.15
C ARG A 17 7.97 -13.71 12.95
N LYS A 18 8.49 -14.81 13.50
CA LYS A 18 9.81 -14.83 14.15
C LYS A 18 10.99 -14.66 13.18
N ALA A 19 10.78 -14.93 11.90
CA ALA A 19 11.77 -14.78 10.84
C ALA A 19 11.61 -13.45 10.09
N ASP A 20 11.09 -12.42 10.76
CA ASP A 20 10.86 -11.11 10.15
C ASP A 20 12.21 -10.46 9.75
N PRO A 21 12.40 -10.13 8.46
CA PRO A 21 13.63 -9.50 7.99
C PRO A 21 13.86 -8.10 8.57
N ILE A 22 12.79 -7.38 8.94
CA ILE A 22 12.90 -6.04 9.52
C ILE A 22 13.53 -6.14 10.92
N VAL A 23 12.97 -7.00 11.77
CA VAL A 23 13.50 -7.24 13.13
C VAL A 23 14.93 -7.78 13.08
N PHE A 24 15.21 -8.67 12.13
CA PHE A 24 16.58 -9.17 11.92
C PHE A 24 17.56 -8.05 11.61
N PHE A 25 17.19 -7.14 10.71
CA PHE A 25 18.05 -6.03 10.30
C PHE A 25 18.20 -4.96 11.39
N GLU A 26 17.14 -4.66 12.14
CA GLU A 26 17.20 -3.78 13.32
C GLU A 26 18.28 -4.28 14.30
N HIS A 27 18.27 -5.57 14.64
CA HIS A 27 19.29 -6.15 15.53
C HIS A 27 20.71 -6.09 14.96
N GLU A 28 20.90 -6.25 13.65
CA GLU A 28 22.23 -6.12 13.03
C GLU A 28 22.75 -4.68 13.07
N LEU A 29 21.86 -3.70 12.91
CA LEU A 29 22.17 -2.28 13.04
C LEU A 29 22.52 -1.88 14.49
N GLU A 30 21.81 -2.43 15.47
CA GLU A 30 22.14 -2.25 16.90
C GLU A 30 23.51 -2.83 17.24
N LYS A 31 23.77 -4.08 16.81
CA LYS A 31 25.05 -4.75 17.06
C LYS A 31 26.23 -4.02 16.41
N SER A 32 26.01 -3.42 15.25
CA SER A 32 27.04 -2.65 14.56
C SER A 32 27.20 -1.23 15.10
N GLY A 33 26.37 -0.81 16.07
CA GLY A 33 26.39 0.52 16.67
C GLY A 33 25.98 1.64 15.72
N LEU A 34 25.29 1.29 14.61
CA LEU A 34 24.84 2.24 13.60
C LEU A 34 23.48 2.86 13.92
N ALA A 35 22.69 2.19 14.76
CA ALA A 35 21.39 2.66 15.24
C ALA A 35 21.13 2.17 16.67
N ASP A 36 20.25 2.86 17.38
CA ASP A 36 19.77 2.50 18.70
C ASP A 36 18.24 2.45 18.74
N GLU A 37 17.69 2.05 19.88
CA GLU A 37 16.24 1.96 20.09
C GLU A 37 15.53 3.31 19.86
N GLU A 38 16.19 4.43 20.20
CA GLU A 38 15.65 5.77 19.99
C GLU A 38 15.54 6.11 18.50
N HIS A 39 16.55 5.77 17.70
CA HIS A 39 16.53 5.91 16.25
C HIS A 39 15.34 5.15 15.63
N PHE A 40 15.16 3.86 15.98
CA PHE A 40 14.04 3.08 15.44
C PHE A 40 12.68 3.62 15.88
N LYS A 41 12.58 4.11 17.12
CA LYS A 41 11.36 4.75 17.60
C LYS A 41 11.01 5.99 16.79
N ASN A 42 12.01 6.83 16.49
CA ASN A 42 11.80 8.03 15.68
C ASN A 42 11.37 7.69 14.25
N VAL A 43 12.05 6.71 13.61
CA VAL A 43 11.67 6.24 12.27
C VAL A 43 10.24 5.71 12.24
N ARG A 44 9.83 4.92 13.24
CA ARG A 44 8.45 4.42 13.33
C ARG A 44 7.42 5.55 13.47
N GLN A 45 7.75 6.59 14.24
CA GLN A 45 6.87 7.77 14.38
C GLN A 45 6.76 8.57 13.08
N GLU A 46 7.86 8.74 12.35
CA GLU A 46 7.87 9.42 11.05
C GLU A 46 7.02 8.66 10.02
N VAL A 47 7.19 7.34 9.94
CA VAL A 47 6.42 6.49 9.03
C VAL A 47 4.93 6.51 9.39
N GLU A 48 4.60 6.41 10.68
CA GLU A 48 3.21 6.50 11.13
C GLU A 48 2.58 7.85 10.73
N ALA A 49 3.30 8.95 10.94
CA ALA A 49 2.82 10.28 10.55
C ALA A 49 2.57 10.39 9.03
N GLN A 50 3.48 9.86 8.21
CA GLN A 50 3.31 9.82 6.75
C GLN A 50 2.10 8.98 6.34
N VAL A 51 1.92 7.80 6.95
CA VAL A 51 0.78 6.93 6.67
C VAL A 51 -0.53 7.62 7.03
N GLN A 52 -0.60 8.31 8.18
CA GLN A 52 -1.79 9.07 8.56
C GLN A 52 -2.11 10.19 7.57
N GLU A 53 -1.09 10.89 7.05
CA GLU A 53 -1.28 11.91 6.01
C GLU A 53 -1.81 11.31 4.70
N ILE A 54 -1.29 10.15 4.29
CA ILE A 54 -1.75 9.44 3.08
C ILE A 54 -3.20 8.97 3.24
N ILE A 55 -3.56 8.42 4.40
CA ILE A 55 -4.94 8.00 4.70
C ILE A 55 -5.87 9.20 4.61
N LYS A 56 -5.50 10.31 5.26
CA LYS A 56 -6.29 11.53 5.21
C LYS A 56 -6.46 12.06 3.78
N PHE A 57 -5.38 12.08 2.98
CA PHE A 57 -5.45 12.48 1.58
C PHE A 57 -6.37 11.56 0.75
N ALA A 58 -6.32 10.25 0.99
CA ALA A 58 -7.18 9.29 0.31
C ALA A 58 -8.66 9.46 0.69
N ASP A 59 -8.96 9.72 1.96
CA ASP A 59 -10.32 9.91 2.47
C ASP A 59 -10.92 11.28 2.10
N GLU A 60 -10.10 12.33 2.06
CA GLU A 60 -10.52 13.68 1.62
C GLU A 60 -10.54 13.82 0.10
N GLY A 61 -10.03 12.81 -0.62
CA GLY A 61 -10.03 12.76 -2.07
C GLY A 61 -11.45 12.83 -2.64
N PRO A 62 -11.67 13.56 -3.75
CA PRO A 62 -12.97 13.58 -4.38
C PRO A 62 -13.32 12.19 -4.91
N ASP A 63 -14.60 11.83 -4.83
CA ASP A 63 -15.11 10.64 -5.50
C ASP A 63 -14.82 10.69 -7.01
N PRO A 64 -14.56 9.53 -7.65
CA PRO A 64 -14.39 9.49 -9.09
C PRO A 64 -15.65 10.01 -9.79
N LYS A 65 -15.48 10.84 -10.82
CA LYS A 65 -16.61 11.38 -11.56
C LYS A 65 -17.26 10.29 -12.41
N VAL A 66 -18.58 10.34 -12.56
CA VAL A 66 -19.31 9.43 -13.47
C VAL A 66 -18.80 9.54 -14.91
N GLU A 67 -18.36 10.73 -15.33
CA GLU A 67 -17.78 10.98 -16.65
C GLU A 67 -16.47 10.20 -16.89
N ASP A 68 -15.71 9.89 -15.84
CA ASP A 68 -14.46 9.14 -15.92
C ASP A 68 -14.69 7.61 -16.07
N LEU A 69 -15.94 7.13 -16.08
CA LEU A 69 -16.29 5.70 -16.13
C LEU A 69 -15.69 4.97 -17.35
N TYR A 70 -15.66 5.62 -18.50
CA TYR A 70 -15.12 5.07 -19.75
C TYR A 70 -13.69 5.55 -20.05
N LYS A 71 -13.12 6.34 -19.15
CA LYS A 71 -11.76 6.85 -19.29
C LYS A 71 -10.77 5.71 -19.09
N TYR A 72 -9.73 5.66 -19.93
CA TYR A 72 -8.68 4.63 -19.93
C TYR A 72 -9.10 3.21 -20.34
N VAL A 73 -10.27 3.02 -20.97
CA VAL A 73 -10.66 1.71 -21.55
C VAL A 73 -9.74 1.28 -22.70
N TYR A 74 -9.30 2.23 -23.52
CA TYR A 74 -8.29 2.03 -24.57
C TYR A 74 -7.10 2.97 -24.34
N ALA A 75 -5.90 2.50 -24.65
CA ALA A 75 -4.70 3.33 -24.65
C ALA A 75 -4.64 4.16 -25.96
N GLY A 76 -4.60 5.49 -25.85
CA GLY A 76 -4.60 6.43 -26.98
C GLY A 76 -5.88 7.26 -27.08
N GLU A 77 -5.93 8.18 -28.07
CA GLU A 77 -6.93 9.21 -28.38
C GLU A 77 -8.40 8.74 -28.55
N TRP A 78 -8.92 7.91 -27.66
CA TRP A 78 -10.36 7.61 -27.59
C TRP A 78 -11.19 8.89 -27.34
N GLU A 79 -10.60 9.85 -26.63
CA GLU A 79 -11.21 11.16 -26.40
C GLU A 79 -11.31 12.00 -27.69
N GLU A 80 -10.38 11.83 -28.65
CA GLU A 80 -10.34 12.61 -29.90
C GLU A 80 -11.00 11.91 -31.11
N ARG A 81 -11.51 10.68 -30.92
CA ARG A 81 -12.22 9.91 -31.96
C ARG A 81 -13.70 9.69 -31.61
N PRO A 82 -14.54 10.73 -31.76
CA PRO A 82 -15.96 10.66 -31.43
C PRO A 82 -16.71 9.57 -32.22
N GLU A 83 -16.22 9.16 -33.38
CA GLU A 83 -16.76 8.06 -34.19
C GLU A 83 -16.72 6.67 -33.54
N LEU A 84 -15.90 6.48 -32.50
CA LEU A 84 -15.82 5.22 -31.74
C LEU A 84 -16.72 5.20 -30.50
N LYS A 85 -17.26 6.35 -30.09
CA LYS A 85 -18.23 6.45 -28.99
C LYS A 85 -19.59 5.95 -29.50
N GLY A 86 -19.97 4.73 -29.11
CA GLY A 86 -21.32 4.23 -29.36
C GLY A 86 -22.36 5.10 -28.66
N ASP A 87 -23.56 5.22 -29.25
CA ASP A 87 -24.66 5.96 -28.65
C ASP A 87 -24.93 5.47 -27.22
N PRO A 88 -25.06 6.39 -26.24
CA PRO A 88 -25.43 6.00 -24.88
C PRO A 88 -26.85 5.38 -24.91
N LEU A 89 -27.00 4.22 -24.26
CA LEU A 89 -28.29 3.57 -24.01
C LEU A 89 -29.18 4.43 -23.10
#